data_AF-S4PV19-F1
#
_entry.id   AF-S4PV19-F1
#
_cell.length_a   1.000
_cell.length_b   1.000
_cell.length_c   1.000
_cell.angle_alpha   90.00
_cell.angle_beta   90.00
_cell.angle_gamma   90.00
#
_symmetry.space_group_name_H-M   'P 1'
#
loop_
_entity.id
_entity.type
_entity.pdbx_description
1 polymer ?
#
loop_
_entity_poly.entity_id
_entity_poly.type
_entity_poly.pdbx_seq_one_letter_code
_entity_poly.pdbx_strand_id
1 'polypeptide(L)'
;MKMLLSAAQTLPLHVGRVGERAPPLCGAVPADAGHIARPGDAVAALVRVSEKEENWILAEVVSWLPAQGKYEVDDIDEEQKNRHVLS
;
A
#
# COMPACT_ATOMS: atom_id res chain seq x y z
N MET A 1 4.11 -15.96 4.86
CA MET A 1 2.99 -16.33 3.94
C MET A 1 1.62 -16.50 4.60
N LYS A 2 1.45 -17.23 5.72
CA LYS A 2 0.10 -17.46 6.32
C LYS A 2 -0.64 -16.17 6.68
N MET A 3 0.05 -15.15 7.16
CA MET A 3 -0.56 -13.87 7.51
C MET A 3 -1.15 -13.14 6.30
N LEU A 4 -0.44 -13.12 5.16
CA LEU A 4 -0.92 -12.47 3.93
C LEU A 4 -2.16 -13.14 3.35
N LEU A 5 -2.20 -14.47 3.37
CA LEU A 5 -3.38 -15.21 2.96
C LEU A 5 -4.59 -14.86 3.85
N SER A 6 -4.38 -14.80 5.17
CA SER A 6 -5.44 -14.42 6.11
C SER A 6 -5.92 -12.98 5.86
N ALA A 7 -5.02 -12.02 5.65
CA ALA A 7 -5.36 -10.64 5.37
C ALA A 7 -6.17 -10.49 4.07
N ALA A 8 -5.80 -11.23 3.02
CA ALA A 8 -6.57 -11.26 1.77
C ALA A 8 -7.97 -11.86 1.95
N GLN A 9 -8.10 -12.92 2.77
CA GLN A 9 -9.39 -13.56 3.05
C GLN A 9 -10.33 -12.71 3.90
N THR A 10 -9.80 -11.82 4.73
CA THR A 10 -10.59 -10.96 5.62
C THR A 10 -10.91 -9.60 5.01
N LEU A 11 -10.44 -9.31 3.78
CA LEU A 11 -10.76 -8.06 3.09
C LEU A 11 -12.30 -7.96 2.91
N PRO A 12 -12.95 -6.90 3.40
CA PRO A 12 -14.40 -6.82 3.35
C PRO A 12 -14.91 -6.67 1.91
N LEU A 13 -16.01 -7.36 1.61
CA LEU A 13 -16.74 -7.16 0.36
C LEU A 13 -17.51 -5.84 0.41
N HIS A 14 -17.33 -4.98 -0.59
CA HIS A 14 -18.13 -3.78 -0.74
C HIS A 14 -19.56 -4.13 -1.23
N VAL A 15 -20.58 -3.64 -0.53
CA VAL A 15 -22.00 -3.81 -0.87
C VAL A 15 -22.63 -2.44 -1.08
N GLY A 16 -22.72 -2.00 -2.34
CA GLY A 16 -23.32 -0.73 -2.75
C GLY A 16 -24.82 -0.82 -3.05
N ARG A 17 -25.47 0.33 -3.23
CA ARG A 17 -26.89 0.40 -3.66
C ARG A 17 -27.02 0.43 -5.18
N VAL A 18 -28.23 0.21 -5.67
CA VAL A 18 -28.55 0.30 -7.10
C VAL A 18 -28.22 1.70 -7.61
N GLY A 19 -27.40 1.78 -8.66
CA GLY A 19 -26.98 3.03 -9.28
C GLY A 19 -25.78 3.73 -8.64
N GLU A 20 -25.29 3.24 -7.49
CA GLU A 20 -24.05 3.76 -6.87
C GLU A 20 -22.81 3.19 -7.57
N ARG A 21 -21.78 4.03 -7.72
CA ARG A 21 -20.46 3.59 -8.17
C ARG A 21 -19.68 3.05 -6.97
N ALA A 22 -18.84 2.05 -7.21
CA ALA A 22 -17.89 1.58 -6.21
C ALA A 22 -16.95 2.74 -5.80
N PRO A 23 -16.64 2.88 -4.50
CA PRO A 23 -15.80 3.97 -4.01
C PRO A 23 -14.32 3.75 -4.39
N PRO A 24 -13.48 4.80 -4.28
CA PRO A 24 -12.02 4.68 -4.39
C PRO A 24 -11.46 3.54 -3.53
N LEU A 25 -10.44 2.85 -4.04
CA LEU A 25 -9.80 1.69 -3.39
C LEU A 25 -10.67 0.42 -3.28
N CYS A 26 -11.91 0.44 -3.78
CA CYS A 26 -12.72 -0.76 -3.89
C CYS A 26 -12.28 -1.59 -5.12
N GLY A 27 -11.55 -2.69 -4.89
CA GLY A 27 -11.11 -3.57 -5.96
C GLY A 27 -10.20 -2.85 -6.95
N ALA A 28 -10.63 -2.75 -8.22
CA ALA A 28 -9.85 -2.09 -9.28
C ALA A 28 -10.12 -0.57 -9.38
N VAL A 29 -10.98 0.00 -8.53
CA VAL A 29 -11.23 1.45 -8.55
C VAL A 29 -10.01 2.20 -7.98
N PRO A 30 -9.40 3.13 -8.74
CA PRO A 30 -8.20 3.82 -8.31
C PRO A 30 -8.43 4.69 -7.06
N ALA A 31 -7.33 5.04 -6.40
CA ALA A 31 -7.34 6.05 -5.34
C ALA A 31 -7.70 7.44 -5.92
N ASP A 32 -8.24 8.31 -5.07
CA ASP A 32 -8.39 9.72 -5.42
C ASP A 32 -7.02 10.41 -5.55
N ALA A 33 -6.92 11.47 -6.36
CA ALA A 33 -5.67 12.15 -6.65
C ALA A 33 -4.95 12.75 -5.42
N GLY A 34 -5.67 13.04 -4.34
CA GLY A 34 -5.13 13.55 -3.08
C GLY A 34 -5.08 12.51 -1.96
N HIS A 35 -5.26 11.22 -2.28
CA HIS A 35 -5.27 10.18 -1.28
C HIS A 35 -3.90 10.04 -0.61
N ILE A 36 -3.91 10.07 0.74
CA ILE A 36 -2.75 9.77 1.56
C ILE A 36 -3.04 8.52 2.37
N ALA A 37 -2.25 7.46 2.13
CA ALA A 37 -2.37 6.21 2.87
C ALA A 37 -1.98 6.40 4.34
N ARG A 38 -2.65 5.69 5.24
CA ARG A 38 -2.45 5.83 6.69
C ARG A 38 -1.41 4.85 7.20
N PRO A 39 -0.79 5.12 8.35
CA PRO A 39 0.04 4.13 9.04
C PRO A 39 -0.70 2.79 9.22
N GLY A 40 -0.05 1.69 8.85
CA GLY A 40 -0.62 0.34 8.84
C GLY A 40 -1.31 -0.08 7.54
N ASP A 41 -1.55 0.83 6.60
CA ASP A 41 -2.11 0.45 5.30
C ASP A 41 -1.06 -0.32 4.48
N ALA A 42 -1.47 -1.44 3.87
CA ALA A 42 -0.61 -2.23 3.00
C ALA A 42 -0.57 -1.63 1.58
N VAL A 43 0.63 -1.46 1.03
CA VAL A 43 0.87 -0.81 -0.26
C VAL A 43 1.83 -1.60 -1.13
N ALA A 44 1.70 -1.45 -2.44
CA ALA A 44 2.79 -1.77 -3.34
C ALA A 44 3.74 -0.57 -3.37
N ALA A 45 5.02 -0.79 -3.06
CA ALA A 45 6.05 0.24 -3.03
C ALA A 45 7.14 -0.06 -4.06
N LEU A 46 7.48 0.90 -4.92
CA LEU A 46 8.54 0.76 -5.91
C LEU A 46 9.88 1.13 -5.26
N VAL A 47 10.71 0.12 -5.00
CA VAL A 47 12.02 0.29 -4.39
C VAL A 47 13.13 0.09 -5.41
N ARG A 48 14.20 0.87 -5.29
CA ARG A 48 15.40 0.71 -6.12
C ARG A 48 16.31 -0.36 -5.51
N VAL A 49 16.46 -1.50 -6.18
CA VAL A 49 17.27 -2.64 -5.74
C VAL A 49 18.73 -2.47 -6.17
N SER A 50 18.95 -1.85 -7.33
CA SER A 50 20.28 -1.50 -7.83
C SER A 50 20.22 -0.22 -8.67
N GLU A 51 21.36 0.28 -9.16
CA GLU A 51 21.38 1.48 -10.01
C GLU A 51 20.50 1.37 -11.27
N LYS A 52 20.17 0.17 -11.73
CA LYS A 52 19.41 -0.03 -12.97
C LYS A 52 18.14 -0.87 -12.78
N GLU A 53 17.80 -1.21 -11.54
CA GLU A 53 16.73 -2.14 -11.25
C GLU A 53 15.84 -1.61 -10.13
N GLU A 54 14.55 -1.61 -10.43
CA GLU A 54 13.49 -1.28 -9.49
C GLU A 54 12.58 -2.50 -9.35
N ASN A 55 12.05 -2.69 -8.16
CA ASN A 55 11.15 -3.79 -7.84
C ASN A 55 9.95 -3.28 -7.06
N TRP A 56 8.76 -3.79 -7.38
CA TRP A 56 7.58 -3.57 -6.55
C TRP A 56 7.58 -4.58 -5.42
N ILE A 57 7.62 -4.07 -4.19
CA ILE A 57 7.50 -4.87 -2.98
C ILE A 57 6.15 -4.62 -2.32
N LEU A 58 5.69 -5.58 -1.52
CA LEU A 58 4.60 -5.35 -0.57
C LEU A 58 5.20 -4.70 0.67
N ALA A 59 4.62 -3.59 1.12
CA ALA A 59 5.12 -2.83 2.26
C ALA A 59 3.95 -2.33 3.12
N GLU A 60 4.24 -1.99 4.37
CA GLU A 60 3.31 -1.34 5.29
C GLU A 60 3.69 0.14 5.44
N VAL A 61 2.72 1.04 5.34
CA VAL A 61 2.95 2.47 5.57
C VAL A 61 3.26 2.73 7.04
N VAL A 62 4.31 3.49 7.30
CA VAL A 62 4.72 3.90 8.64
C VAL A 62 4.29 5.34 8.87
N SER A 63 4.58 6.23 7.92
CA SER A 63 4.22 7.64 8.01
C SER A 63 4.20 8.28 6.62
N TRP A 64 3.42 9.36 6.50
CA TRP A 64 3.54 10.32 5.41
C TRP A 64 4.32 11.53 5.91
N LEU A 65 5.29 12.01 5.13
CA LEU A 65 6.15 13.15 5.42
C LEU A 65 5.72 14.34 4.52
N PRO A 66 4.77 15.20 4.95
CA PRO A 66 4.16 16.20 4.07
C PRO A 66 5.15 17.22 3.54
N ALA A 67 6.17 17.57 4.33
CA ALA A 67 7.20 18.52 3.95
C ALA A 67 8.09 18.02 2.79
N GLN A 68 8.19 16.69 2.62
CA GLN A 68 9.02 16.07 1.59
C GLN A 68 8.18 15.50 0.44
N GLY A 69 6.87 15.34 0.64
CA GLY A 69 6.01 14.62 -0.29
C GLY A 69 6.44 13.16 -0.42
N LYS A 70 6.77 12.50 0.69
CA LYS A 70 7.29 11.12 0.71
C LYS A 70 6.64 10.27 1.79
N TYR A 71 6.58 8.97 1.57
CA TYR A 71 6.21 7.97 2.55
C TYR A 71 7.44 7.32 3.19
N GLU A 72 7.31 7.00 4.46
CA GLU A 72 8.08 5.95 5.11
C GLU A 72 7.28 4.66 5.05
N VAL A 73 7.89 3.59 4.54
CA VAL A 73 7.27 2.26 4.45
C VAL A 73 8.24 1.19 4.95
N ASP A 74 7.72 0.16 5.59
CA ASP A 74 8.49 -1.01 6.00
C ASP A 74 8.17 -2.19 5.09
N ASP A 75 9.20 -2.88 4.59
CA ASP A 75 9.02 -4.18 3.93
C ASP A 75 8.35 -5.16 4.92
N ILE A 76 7.32 -5.86 4.45
CA ILE A 76 6.58 -6.83 5.26
C ILE A 76 7.30 -8.18 5.40
N ASP A 77 8.36 -8.42 4.63
CA ASP A 77 9.16 -9.63 4.77
C ASP A 77 9.90 -9.62 6.12
N GLU A 78 9.72 -10.68 6.90
CA GLU A 78 10.29 -10.82 8.23
C GLU A 78 11.82 -10.89 8.22
N GLU A 79 12.42 -11.35 7.12
CA GLU A 79 13.88 -11.48 6.97
C GLU A 79 14.55 -10.18 6.54
N GLN A 80 13.80 -9.27 5.89
CA GLN A 80 14.33 -8.09 5.23
C GLN A 80 13.62 -6.80 5.65
N LYS A 81 13.20 -6.68 6.93
CA LYS A 81 12.51 -5.51 7.51
C LYS A 81 13.30 -4.20 7.37
N ASN A 82 13.31 -3.68 6.16
CA ASN A 82 14.01 -2.48 5.74
C ASN A 82 12.99 -1.36 5.65
N ARG A 83 13.31 -0.23 6.28
CA ARG A 83 12.57 1.02 6.14
C ARG A 83 13.00 1.70 4.84
N HIS A 84 12.04 2.06 4.00
CA HIS A 84 12.26 2.84 2.79
C HIS A 84 11.59 4.21 2.88
N VAL A 85 12.21 5.22 2.27
CA VAL A 85 11.64 6.58 2.12
C VAL A 85 11.44 6.86 0.63
N LEU A 86 10.19 6.87 0.18
CA LEU A 86 9.82 6.87 -1.25
C LEU A 86 8.83 8.00 -1.56
N SER A 87 8.82 8.48 -2.81
CA SER A 87 7.83 9.48 -3.29
C SER A 87 6.47 8.87 -3.53
#